data_AF-A0A527YT60-F1
#
_entry.id   AF-A0A527YT60-F1
#
_cell.length_a   1.000
_cell.length_b   1.000
_cell.length_c   1.000
_cell.angle_alpha   90.00
_cell.angle_beta   90.00
_cell.angle_gamma   90.00
#
_symmetry.space_group_name_H-M   'P 1'
#
loop_
_entity.id
_entity.type
_entity.pdbx_description
1 polymer ?
#
loop_
_entity_poly.entity_id
_entity_poly.type
_entity_poly.pdbx_seq_one_letter_code
_entity_poly.pdbx_strand_id
1 'polypeptide(L)' 'MLKQGAYASAEDIAKAEKISASYVNRLLQLTLLSPAIVETVLDGHQPATMTTTDLLQPVPAQWHAQRALLC' A
#
# COMPACT_ATOMS: atom_id res chain seq x y z
N MET A 1 -11.01 9.18 4.94
CA MET A 1 -10.25 10.43 4.73
C MET A 1 -10.30 10.90 3.27
N LEU A 2 -9.58 10.31 2.30
CA LEU A 2 -9.75 10.67 0.87
C LEU A 2 -11.11 10.28 0.28
N LYS A 3 -11.48 8.99 0.39
CA LYS A 3 -12.79 8.48 -0.10
C LYS A 3 -14.00 9.05 0.64
N GLN A 4 -13.78 9.68 1.79
CA GLN A 4 -14.83 10.32 2.60
C GLN A 4 -14.88 11.84 2.36
N GLY A 5 -14.07 12.38 1.43
CA GLY A 5 -14.07 13.80 1.06
C GLY A 5 -13.42 14.75 2.07
N ALA A 6 -12.75 14.24 3.11
CA ALA A 6 -12.10 15.07 4.12
C ALA A 6 -10.84 15.78 3.58
N TYR A 7 -10.21 15.20 2.55
CA TYR A 7 -9.04 15.75 1.88
C TYR A 7 -9.21 15.56 0.37
N ALA A 8 -8.79 16.53 -0.45
CA ALA A 8 -8.93 16.48 -1.89
C ALA A 8 -7.75 15.80 -2.60
N SER A 9 -6.60 15.71 -1.93
CA SER A 9 -5.35 15.17 -2.49
C SER A 9 -4.45 14.52 -1.44
N ALA A 10 -3.43 13.79 -1.90
CA ALA A 10 -2.40 13.24 -1.02
C ALA A 10 -1.57 14.36 -0.36
N GLU A 11 -1.40 15.48 -1.03
CA GLU A 11 -0.73 16.69 -0.54
C GLU A 11 -1.50 17.33 0.63
N ASP A 12 -2.83 17.31 0.58
CA ASP A 12 -3.66 17.82 1.67
C ASP A 12 -3.53 16.97 2.93
N ILE A 13 -3.53 15.63 2.76
CA ILE A 13 -3.25 14.71 3.86
C ILE A 13 -1.84 14.96 4.41
N ALA A 14 -0.84 15.09 3.54
CA ALA A 14 0.55 15.29 3.94
C ALA A 14 0.71 16.55 4.82
N LYS A 15 0.07 17.65 4.43
CA LYS A 15 0.06 18.90 5.22
C LYS A 15 -0.64 18.73 6.55
N ALA A 16 -1.82 18.10 6.57
CA ALA A 16 -2.61 17.91 7.79
C ALA A 16 -1.89 17.01 8.81
N GLU A 17 -1.31 15.90 8.32
CA GLU A 17 -0.63 14.89 9.14
C GLU A 17 0.86 15.20 9.37
N LYS A 18 1.38 16.30 8.80
CA LYS A 18 2.79 16.74 8.90
C LYS A 18 3.80 15.67 8.48
N ILE A 19 3.46 14.90 7.45
CA ILE A 19 4.32 13.88 6.83
C ILE A 19 4.58 14.23 5.36
N SER A 20 5.54 13.56 4.74
CA SER A 20 5.82 13.81 3.32
C SER A 20 4.70 13.26 2.41
N ALA A 21 4.38 13.99 1.34
CA ALA A 21 3.44 13.51 0.33
C ALA A 21 3.89 12.19 -0.34
N SER A 22 5.21 11.99 -0.48
CA SER A 22 5.79 10.73 -0.94
C SER A 22 5.42 9.57 -0.01
N TYR A 23 5.49 9.77 1.30
CA TYR A 23 5.09 8.77 2.28
C TYR A 23 3.58 8.51 2.26
N VAL A 24 2.75 9.55 2.14
CA VAL A 24 1.30 9.40 1.95
C VAL A 24 1.00 8.54 0.73
N ASN A 25 1.63 8.82 -0.42
CA ASN A 25 1.41 8.04 -1.64
C ASN A 25 1.82 6.57 -1.47
N ARG A 26 2.93 6.28 -0.77
CA ARG A 26 3.32 4.90 -0.45
C ARG A 26 2.30 4.20 0.45
N LEU A 27 1.72 4.91 1.42
CA LEU A 27 0.66 4.36 2.26
C LEU A 27 -0.65 4.11 1.48
N LEU A 28 -1.03 5.05 0.59
CA LEU A 28 -2.21 4.88 -0.26
C LEU A 28 -2.05 3.69 -1.21
N GLN A 29 -0.84 3.43 -1.67
CA GLN A 29 -0.54 2.26 -2.48
C GLN A 29 -0.83 0.94 -1.77
N LEU A 30 -0.62 0.85 -0.45
CA LEU A 30 -0.96 -0.35 0.32
C LEU A 30 -2.46 -0.67 0.27
N THR A 31 -3.32 0.33 0.01
CA THR A 31 -4.76 0.12 -0.16
C THR A 31 -5.14 -0.53 -1.50
N LEU A 32 -4.18 -0.62 -2.44
CA LEU A 32 -4.34 -1.22 -3.76
C LEU A 32 -3.80 -2.66 -3.83
N LEU A 33 -3.29 -3.18 -2.72
CA LEU A 33 -2.84 -4.57 -2.63
C LEU A 33 -3.99 -5.53 -2.90
N SER A 34 -3.67 -6.62 -3.59
CA SER A 34 -4.63 -7.69 -3.87
C SER A 34 -5.10 -8.33 -2.56
N PRO A 35 -6.37 -8.78 -2.48
CA PRO A 35 -6.87 -9.49 -1.32
C PRO A 35 -5.98 -10.68 -0.92
N ALA A 36 -5.46 -11.41 -1.91
CA ALA A 36 -4.57 -12.55 -1.67
C ALA A 36 -3.29 -12.17 -0.90
N ILE A 37 -2.69 -11.01 -1.17
CA ILE A 37 -1.51 -10.55 -0.42
C ILE A 37 -1.90 -10.16 1.01
N VAL A 38 -3.01 -9.42 1.16
CA VAL A 38 -3.50 -9.00 2.48
C VAL A 38 -3.80 -10.21 3.35
N GLU A 39 -4.52 -11.20 2.82
CA GLU A 39 -4.84 -12.46 3.50
C GLU A 39 -3.57 -13.22 3.87
N THR A 40 -2.65 -13.42 2.92
CA THR A 40 -1.39 -14.13 3.16
C THR A 40 -0.56 -13.49 4.28
N VAL A 41 -0.52 -12.15 4.34
CA VAL A 41 0.18 -11.41 5.41
C VAL A 41 -0.53 -11.54 6.75
N LEU A 42 -1.85 -11.42 6.79
CA LEU A 42 -2.64 -11.54 8.02
C LEU A 42 -2.56 -12.95 8.60
N ASP A 43 -2.50 -13.97 7.74
CA ASP A 43 -2.36 -15.36 8.15
C ASP A 43 -0.91 -15.74 8.52
N GLY A 44 0.06 -14.84 8.31
CA GLY A 44 1.46 -15.10 8.61
C GLY A 44 2.15 -16.05 7.62
N HIS A 45 1.58 -16.19 6.41
CA HIS A 45 2.06 -17.08 5.36
C HIS A 45 2.90 -16.36 4.28
N GLN A 46 3.25 -15.09 4.50
CA GLN A 46 4.10 -14.35 3.57
C GLN A 46 5.52 -14.95 3.49
N PRO A 47 6.19 -14.86 2.33
CA PRO A 47 7.59 -15.28 2.23
C PRO A 47 8.47 -14.59 3.27
N ALA A 48 9.44 -15.30 3.84
CA ALA A 48 10.38 -14.73 4.81
C ALA A 48 11.26 -13.61 4.21
N THR A 49 11.38 -13.58 2.88
CA THR A 49 12.07 -12.54 2.11
C THR A 49 11.21 -11.29 1.91
N MET A 50 9.90 -11.36 2.15
CA MET A 50 8.98 -10.25 1.94
C MET A 50 9.04 -9.29 3.12
N THR A 51 9.41 -8.05 2.85
CA THR A 51 9.51 -6.98 3.85
C THR A 51 8.45 -5.89 3.62
N THR A 52 8.21 -5.08 4.64
CA THR A 52 7.35 -3.88 4.50
C THR A 52 7.87 -2.93 3.43
N THR A 53 9.19 -2.86 3.22
CA THR A 53 9.80 -1.99 2.20
C THR A 53 9.39 -2.40 0.80
N ASP A 54 9.24 -3.70 0.54
CA ASP A 54 8.83 -4.23 -0.76
C ASP A 54 7.39 -3.82 -1.09
N LEU A 55 6.50 -3.83 -0.09
CA LEU A 55 5.12 -3.37 -0.24
C LEU A 55 4.99 -1.85 -0.41
N LEU A 56 6.00 -1.08 0.00
CA LEU A 56 6.07 0.37 -0.16
C LEU A 56 6.74 0.80 -1.48
N GLN A 57 7.26 -0.13 -2.29
CA GLN A 57 7.72 0.13 -3.65
C GLN A 57 6.55 0.08 -4.65
N PRO A 58 6.65 0.72 -5.83
CA PRO A 58 5.68 0.55 -6.90
C PRO A 58 5.36 -0.92 -7.20
N VAL A 59 4.09 -1.29 -7.05
CA VAL A 59 3.55 -2.62 -7.32
C VAL A 59 2.65 -2.57 -8.55
N PRO A 60 2.52 -3.69 -9.30
CA PRO A 60 1.61 -3.74 -10.43
C PRO A 60 0.18 -3.36 -10.05
N ALA A 61 -0.51 -2.60 -10.89
CA ALA A 61 -1.92 -2.28 -10.66
C ALA A 61 -2.82 -3.52 -10.80
N GLN A 62 -2.45 -4.47 -11.67
CA GLN A 62 -3.19 -5.72 -11.83
C GLN A 62 -2.90 -6.68 -10.67
N TRP A 63 -3.94 -7.06 -9.92
CA TRP A 63 -3.82 -7.99 -8.80
C TRP A 63 -3.18 -9.33 -9.16
N HIS A 64 -3.45 -9.88 -10.35
CA HIS A 64 -2.81 -11.13 -10.78
C HIS A 64 -1.29 -11.00 -10.85
N ALA A 65 -0.78 -9.86 -11.33
CA ALA A 65 0.65 -9.59 -11.41
C ALA A 65 1.28 -9.35 -10.03
N GLN A 66 0.52 -8.83 -9.05
CA GLN A 66 1.01 -8.66 -7.68
C GLN A 66 1.32 -9.98 -6.99
N ARG A 67 0.68 -11.10 -7.39
CA ARG A 67 0.94 -12.43 -6.81
C ARG A 67 2.41 -12.87 -6.92
N ALA A 68 3.17 -12.29 -7.84
CA ALA A 68 4.62 -12.52 -7.95
C ALA A 68 5.39 -12.12 -6.68
N LEU A 69 4.81 -11.26 -5.82
CA LEU A 69 5.39 -10.88 -4.53
C LEU A 69 5.25 -11.97 -3.45
N LEU A 70 4.41 -12.98 -3.69
CA LEU A 70 4.19 -14.10 -2.77
C LEU A 70 5.03 -15.34 -3.12
N CYS A 71 5.88 -15.25 -4.14
CA CYS A 71 6.70 -16.35 -4.64
C CYS A 71 8.12 -16.31 -4.11
#